data_AF-A0A926YC08-F1
#
_entry.id   AF-A0A926YC08-F1
#
_cell.length_a   1.000
_cell.length_b   1.000
_cell.length_c   1.000
_cell.angle_alpha   90.00
_cell.angle_beta   90.00
_cell.angle_gamma   90.00
#
_symmetry.space_group_name_H-M   'P 1'
#
loop_
_entity.id
_entity.type
_entity.pdbx_description
1 polymer ?
#
loop_
_entity_poly.entity_id
_entity_poly.type
_entity_poly.pdbx_seq_one_letter_code
_entity_poly.pdbx_strand_id
1 'polypeptide(L)'
;MLFGLDDLFEDFGLPALVVGVGAAILAPVLIPVGKPLAKSAIKGSIALYEKSKGVFAEVGEAFEDLVAESKAELADAQNQQDLKSAAIPTQAHPVTE
;
A
#
# COMPACT_ATOMS: atom_id res chain seq x y z
N MET A 1 -31.43 -4.07 15.09
CA MET A 1 -31.60 -5.26 14.23
C MET A 1 -30.30 -6.02 14.28
N LEU A 2 -30.35 -7.27 14.76
CA LEU A 2 -29.21 -8.17 14.78
C LEU A 2 -29.04 -8.68 13.34
N PHE A 3 -27.84 -8.57 12.77
CA PHE A 3 -27.53 -9.07 11.43
C PHE A 3 -27.92 -10.56 11.36
N GLY A 4 -28.87 -10.92 10.49
CA GLY A 4 -29.43 -12.27 10.41
C GLY A 4 -28.51 -13.21 9.64
N LEU A 5 -28.67 -14.53 9.86
CA LEU A 5 -28.04 -15.51 8.98
C LEU A 5 -28.64 -15.45 7.57
N ASP A 6 -29.91 -15.06 7.46
CA ASP A 6 -30.62 -14.87 6.20
C ASP A 6 -29.96 -13.78 5.35
N ASP A 7 -29.63 -12.62 5.94
CA ASP A 7 -28.93 -11.52 5.25
C ASP A 7 -27.55 -11.94 4.72
N LEU A 8 -26.82 -12.76 5.50
CA LEU A 8 -25.50 -13.25 5.12
C LEU A 8 -25.58 -14.27 3.96
N PHE A 9 -26.65 -15.05 3.90
CA PHE A 9 -26.88 -15.99 2.80
C PHE A 9 -27.35 -15.31 1.52
N GLU A 10 -28.23 -14.30 1.63
CA GLU A 10 -28.77 -13.58 0.49
C GLU A 10 -27.67 -12.77 -0.22
N ASP A 11 -26.82 -12.08 0.55
CA ASP A 11 -25.78 -11.19 0.01
C ASP A 11 -24.47 -11.91 -0.34
N PHE A 12 -24.11 -12.98 0.38
CA PHE A 12 -22.79 -13.64 0.24
C PHE A 12 -22.85 -15.13 -0.11
N GLY A 13 -24.05 -15.73 -0.13
CA GLY A 13 -24.27 -17.09 -0.59
C GLY A 13 -23.67 -18.19 0.28
N LEU A 14 -23.61 -19.40 -0.29
CA LEU A 14 -23.16 -20.62 0.38
C LEU A 14 -21.76 -20.54 1.06
N PRO A 15 -20.77 -19.80 0.53
CA PRO A 15 -19.48 -19.64 1.20
C PRO A 15 -19.61 -18.97 2.58
N ALA A 16 -20.49 -17.98 2.72
CA ALA A 16 -20.66 -17.24 3.95
C ALA A 16 -21.40 -18.06 5.02
N LEU A 17 -22.30 -18.96 4.62
CA LEU A 17 -22.86 -19.97 5.52
C LEU A 17 -21.76 -20.84 6.13
N VAL A 18 -20.87 -21.40 5.31
CA VAL A 18 -19.84 -22.34 5.79
C VAL A 18 -18.93 -21.65 6.81
N VAL A 19 -18.54 -20.40 6.53
CA VAL A 19 -17.77 -19.58 7.46
C VAL A 19 -18.58 -19.27 8.73
N GLY A 20 -19.85 -18.90 8.59
CA GLY A 20 -20.74 -18.59 9.71
C GLY A 20 -20.96 -19.78 10.65
N VAL A 21 -21.16 -20.98 10.13
CA VAL A 21 -21.31 -22.21 10.91
C VAL A 21 -20.01 -22.58 11.62
N GLY A 22 -18.88 -22.50 10.91
CA GLY A 22 -17.56 -22.70 11.51
C GLY A 22 -17.28 -21.73 12.65
N ALA A 23 -17.62 -20.45 12.47
CA ALA A 23 -17.50 -19.42 13.49
C ALA A 23 -18.43 -19.67 14.68
N ALA A 24 -19.66 -20.12 14.45
CA ALA A 24 -20.63 -20.42 15.52
C ALA A 24 -20.19 -21.59 16.40
N ILE A 25 -19.57 -22.63 15.82
CA ILE A 25 -19.00 -23.76 16.57
C ILE A 25 -17.82 -23.30 17.45
N LEU A 26 -16.99 -22.38 16.93
CA LEU A 26 -15.85 -21.84 17.65
C LEU A 26 -16.22 -20.74 18.65
N ALA A 27 -17.40 -20.12 18.50
CA ALA A 27 -17.88 -19.03 19.34
C ALA A 27 -17.82 -19.32 20.86
N PRO A 28 -18.32 -20.45 21.41
CA PRO A 28 -18.25 -20.71 22.85
C PRO A 28 -16.82 -20.79 23.41
N VAL A 29 -15.84 -21.17 22.57
CA VAL A 29 -14.41 -21.18 22.94
C VAL A 29 -13.81 -19.77 22.86
N LEU A 30 -14.23 -18.99 21.87
CA LEU A 30 -13.70 -17.64 21.62
C LEU A 30 -14.35 -16.55 22.49
N ILE A 31 -15.62 -16.70 22.90
CA ILE A 31 -16.33 -15.76 23.77
C ILE A 31 -15.57 -15.44 25.07
N PRO A 32 -15.05 -16.41 25.86
CA PRO A 32 -14.34 -16.09 27.09
C PRO A 32 -12.98 -15.40 26.85
N VAL A 33 -12.35 -15.63 25.69
CA VAL A 33 -11.03 -15.07 25.34
C VAL A 33 -11.11 -13.85 24.42
N GLY A 34 -12.27 -13.50 23.89
CA GLY A 34 -12.43 -12.41 22.92
C GLY A 34 -12.05 -11.05 23.49
N LYS A 35 -12.45 -10.76 24.73
CA LYS A 35 -12.09 -9.51 25.43
C LYS A 35 -10.58 -9.39 25.69
N PRO A 36 -9.88 -10.39 26.27
CA PRO A 36 -8.43 -10.31 26.42
C PRO A 36 -7.67 -10.34 25.09
N LEU A 37 -8.16 -11.04 24.06
CA LEU A 37 -7.59 -11.00 22.70
C LEU A 37 -7.69 -9.62 22.08
N ALA A 38 -8.89 -9.02 22.07
CA ALA A 38 -9.09 -7.66 21.54
C ALA A 38 -8.21 -6.65 22.29
N LYS A 39 -8.12 -6.75 23.62
CA LYS A 39 -7.25 -5.89 24.42
C LYS A 39 -5.77 -6.08 24.08
N SER A 40 -5.33 -7.31 23.83
CA SER A 40 -3.96 -7.61 23.43
C SER A 40 -3.66 -7.14 22.01
N ALA A 41 -4.62 -7.27 21.09
CA ALA A 41 -4.51 -6.77 19.72
C ALA A 41 -4.40 -5.24 19.71
N ILE A 42 -5.23 -4.54 20.47
CA ILE A 42 -5.16 -3.07 20.61
C ILE A 42 -3.81 -2.64 21.20
N LYS A 43 -3.35 -3.30 22.27
CA LYS A 43 -2.04 -2.97 22.86
C LYS A 43 -0.89 -3.27 21.90
N GLY A 44 -0.97 -4.41 21.21
CA GLY A 44 0.02 -4.83 20.22
C GLY A 44 0.08 -3.86 19.05
N SER A 45 -1.06 -3.38 18.56
CA SER A 45 -1.11 -2.40 17.47
C SER A 45 -0.57 -1.04 17.90
N ILE A 46 -0.86 -0.59 19.12
CA ILE A 46 -0.25 0.63 19.68
C ILE A 46 1.28 0.49 19.75
N ALA A 47 1.77 -0.62 20.33
CA ALA A 47 3.21 -0.85 20.45
C ALA A 47 3.90 -0.97 19.09
N LEU A 48 3.25 -1.60 18.11
CA LEU A 48 3.75 -1.70 16.74
C LEU A 48 3.81 -0.33 16.06
N TYR A 49 2.78 0.51 16.24
CA TYR A 49 2.74 1.87 15.70
C TYR A 49 3.81 2.77 16.33
N GLU A 50 4.04 2.66 17.64
CA GLU A 50 5.12 3.39 18.31
C GLU A 50 6.50 2.96 17.79
N LYS A 51 6.73 1.65 17.63
CA LYS A 51 7.97 1.12 17.05
C LYS A 51 8.15 1.52 15.59
N SER A 52 7.08 1.55 14.80
CA SER A 52 7.19 1.85 13.38
C SER A 52 7.63 3.29 13.13
N LYS A 53 7.25 4.25 13.98
CA LYS A 53 7.69 5.65 13.86
C LYS A 53 9.22 5.80 13.80
N GLY A 54 9.96 5.05 14.61
CA GLY A 54 11.42 5.07 14.59
C GLY A 54 11.99 4.47 13.30
N VAL A 55 11.43 3.34 12.87
CA VAL A 55 11.83 2.66 11.62
C VAL A 55 11.54 3.54 10.39
N PHE A 56 10.42 4.26 10.38
CA PHE A 56 10.09 5.20 9.30
C PHE A 56 11.02 6.39 9.22
N ALA A 57 11.64 6.82 10.33
CA ALA A 57 12.63 7.89 10.30
C ALA A 57 13.91 7.43 9.57
N GLU A 58 14.44 6.26 9.94
CA GLU A 58 15.65 5.70 9.30
C GLU A 58 15.40 5.32 7.83
N VAL A 59 14.25 4.73 7.52
CA VAL A 59 13.88 4.39 6.13
C VAL A 59 13.55 5.64 5.31
N GLY A 60 13.02 6.69 5.94
CA GLY A 60 12.72 7.96 5.30
C GLY A 60 13.98 8.61 4.74
N GLU A 61 15.06 8.68 5.52
CA GLU A 61 16.35 9.21 5.07
C GLU A 61 16.90 8.41 3.87
N ALA A 62 16.94 7.08 3.98
CA ALA A 62 17.41 6.22 2.88
C ALA A 62 16.52 6.32 1.62
N PHE A 63 15.23 6.55 1.79
CA PHE A 63 14.29 6.75 0.69
C PHE A 63 14.46 8.13 0.04
N GLU A 64 14.66 9.17 0.83
CA GLU A 64 14.96 10.52 0.35
C GLU A 64 16.24 10.53 -0.49
N ASP A 65 17.30 9.83 -0.06
CA ASP A 65 18.53 9.66 -0.82
C ASP A 65 18.27 9.00 -2.19
N LEU A 66 17.52 7.89 -2.21
CA LEU A 66 17.20 7.16 -3.45
C LEU A 66 16.33 7.99 -4.41
N VAL A 67 15.38 8.75 -3.88
CA VAL A 67 14.53 9.66 -4.67
C VAL A 67 15.35 10.82 -5.22
N ALA A 68 16.28 11.37 -4.44
CA ALA A 68 17.17 12.43 -4.88
C ALA A 68 18.06 11.95 -6.03
N GLU A 69 18.64 10.75 -5.91
CA GLU A 69 19.43 10.11 -6.96
C GLU A 69 18.60 9.91 -8.23
N SER A 70 17.41 9.32 -8.13
CA SER A 70 16.53 9.09 -9.28
C SER A 70 16.10 10.40 -9.97
N LYS A 71 15.84 11.46 -9.20
CA LYS A 71 15.51 12.79 -9.75
C LYS A 71 16.68 13.42 -10.46
N ALA A 72 17.89 13.28 -9.93
CA ALA A 72 19.10 13.77 -10.58
C ALA A 72 19.32 13.06 -11.93
N GLU A 73 19.13 11.74 -11.99
CA GLU A 73 19.23 10.97 -13.23
C GLU A 73 18.20 11.43 -14.29
N LEU A 74 16.95 11.70 -13.90
CA LEU A 74 15.93 12.20 -14.81
C LEU A 74 16.24 13.62 -15.32
N ALA A 75 16.74 14.49 -14.45
CA ALA A 75 17.12 15.85 -14.82
C ALA A 75 18.35 15.86 -15.76
N ASP A 76 19.35 15.02 -15.50
CA ASP A 76 20.49 14.84 -16.40
C ASP A 76 20.07 14.23 -17.74
N ALA A 77 19.15 13.26 -17.74
CA ALA A 77 18.60 12.71 -18.97
C ALA A 77 17.88 13.77 -19.82
N GLN A 78 17.15 14.70 -19.20
CA GLN A 78 16.52 15.84 -19.88
C GLN A 78 17.56 16.82 -20.43
N ASN A 79 18.54 17.21 -19.62
CA ASN A 79 19.58 18.16 -20.03
C ASN A 79 20.44 17.61 -21.19
N GLN A 80 20.71 16.30 -21.20
CA GLN A 80 21.40 15.62 -22.30
C GLN A 80 20.58 15.57 -23.59
N GLN A 81 19.24 15.52 -23.50
CA GLN A 81 18.35 15.62 -24.66
C GLN A 81 18.35 17.04 -25.23
N ASP A 82 18.32 18.07 -24.38
CA ASP A 82 18.38 19.47 -24.80
C ASP A 82 19.74 19.81 -25.46
N LEU A 83 20.84 19.30 -24.91
CA LEU A 83 22.18 19.43 -25.50
C LEU A 83 22.30 18.69 -26.84
N LYS A 84 21.71 17.50 -26.97
CA LYS A 84 21.63 16.79 -28.26
C LYS A 84 20.78 17.54 -29.28
N SER A 85 19.65 18.13 -28.86
CA SER A 85 18.80 18.96 -29.71
C SER A 85 19.49 20.24 -30.17
N ALA A 86 20.34 20.85 -29.33
CA ALA A 86 21.15 22.01 -29.70
C ALA A 86 22.38 21.67 -30.57
N ALA A 87 22.86 20.42 -30.52
CA ALA A 87 23.98 19.95 -31.34
C ALA A 87 23.58 19.38 -32.71
N ILE A 88 22.28 19.32 -33.04
CA ILE A 88 21.85 19.08 -34.42
C ILE A 88 21.98 20.41 -35.17
N PRO A 89 22.97 20.61 -36.05
CA PRO A 89 22.98 21.77 -36.92
C PRO A 89 21.69 21.73 -37.72
N THR A 90 21.05 22.89 -37.82
CA THR A 90 19.90 23.12 -38.69
C THR A 90 20.28 22.68 -40.10
N GLN A 91 19.95 21.44 -40.46
CA GLN A 91 20.05 20.96 -41.83
C GLN A 91 18.82 21.56 -42.50
N ALA A 92 18.96 22.82 -42.88
CA ALA A 92 18.09 23.49 -43.82
C ALA A 92 18.02 22.59 -45.06
N HIS A 93 16.84 22.04 -45.32
CA HIS A 93 16.49 21.52 -46.63
C HIS A 93 16.07 22.72 -47.50
N PRO A 94 16.89 23.20 -48.46
CA PRO A 94 16.33 23.90 -49.60
C PRO A 94 15.74 22.83 -50.53
N VAL A 95 14.43 22.61 -50.44
CA VAL A 95 13.71 21.97 -51.55
C VAL A 95 13.49 23.06 -52.59
N THR A 96 14.47 23.18 -53.48
CA THR A 96 14.32 23.87 -54.76
C THR A 96 13.48 22.99 -55.68
N GLU A 97 12.39 23.62 -56.17
CA GLU A 97 11.61 23.35 -57.39
C GLU A 97 11.00 21.96 -57.64
#